data_AF-A0A3R6G964-F1
#
_entry.id   AF-A0A3R6G964-F1
#
_cell.length_a   1.000
_cell.length_b   1.000
_cell.length_c   1.000
_cell.angle_alpha   90.00
_cell.angle_beta   90.00
_cell.angle_gamma   90.00
#
_symmetry.space_group_name_H-M   'P 1'
#
loop_
_entity.id
_entity.type
_entity.pdbx_description
1 polymer ?
#
loop_
_entity_poly.entity_id
_entity_poly.type
_entity_poly.pdbx_seq_one_letter_code
_entity_poly.pdbx_strand_id
1 'polypeptide(L)'
;MKRRKRHTLLKFIILAVIAGGVVQYSGVLKDTGVFPEKITNQISVEQKNAKAETYSGTAEEQTAKSTEISTENETADTEVPHGYAYETLTAEQKTVYDEVYRIILAHDSKVKVSTCDEKVLEKAYRSVIADHGGIFWVSGYNYTQYTMGKKIVSIDFSPSYTMERTERDSYQRRIDAVVDSILKNVDPSWGDYEKAKYVFEYLAGNVEYQMGTEQNQNIISVFLNKKTVCQGYANATQYLLTLLGIPAVVVTGTAEGDTHAWNLVQLDGAYYFMDTTWGNSSYNNGASGMGTFINYNYFGVTTAEISKTHQADGTLLLPECTATADNYYVREGKYITEWEPEVIGQIYGAAYRNGAVTEEIRFSDISLYDQAKAYLIDEQHIRDYCEGITGLSYIEDRDQNVLILKFS
;
A
#
# COMPACT_ATOMS: atom_id res chain seq x y z
N MET A 1 -6.95 -12.29 -89.24
CA MET A 1 -6.30 -13.42 -88.54
C MET A 1 -6.13 -13.08 -87.07
N LYS A 2 -7.01 -13.60 -86.21
CA LYS A 2 -6.93 -13.48 -84.73
C LYS A 2 -5.88 -14.45 -84.20
N ARG A 3 -4.88 -13.97 -83.46
CA ARG A 3 -4.04 -14.82 -82.59
C ARG A 3 -4.49 -14.62 -81.14
N ARG A 4 -5.16 -15.66 -80.61
CA ARG A 4 -5.44 -15.85 -79.17
C ARG A 4 -4.11 -15.91 -78.41
N LYS A 5 -3.92 -15.08 -77.39
CA LYS A 5 -3.00 -15.39 -76.28
C LYS A 5 -3.83 -15.87 -75.10
N ARG A 6 -3.45 -17.02 -74.56
CA ARG A 6 -4.05 -17.69 -73.41
C ARG A 6 -3.87 -16.84 -72.16
N HIS A 7 -4.94 -16.66 -71.39
CA HIS A 7 -4.88 -16.16 -70.01
C HIS A 7 -4.27 -17.24 -69.12
N THR A 8 -3.16 -16.92 -68.44
CA THR A 8 -2.70 -17.69 -67.28
C THR A 8 -3.43 -17.13 -66.07
N LEU A 9 -4.34 -17.92 -65.47
CA LEU A 9 -4.98 -17.60 -64.21
C LEU A 9 -3.91 -17.64 -63.11
N LEU A 10 -3.64 -16.51 -62.46
CA LEU A 10 -2.92 -16.48 -61.20
C LEU A 10 -3.94 -16.24 -60.09
N LYS A 11 -4.36 -17.32 -59.42
CA LYS A 11 -5.19 -17.25 -58.20
C LYS A 11 -4.26 -16.93 -57.04
N PHE A 12 -4.33 -15.71 -56.50
CA PHE A 12 -3.80 -15.44 -55.17
C PHE A 12 -4.92 -15.62 -54.15
N ILE A 13 -4.77 -16.61 -53.28
CA ILE A 13 -5.53 -16.73 -52.04
C ILE A 13 -4.76 -15.90 -51.02
N ILE A 14 -5.36 -14.81 -50.54
CA ILE A 14 -4.91 -14.13 -49.33
C ILE A 14 -5.91 -14.53 -48.24
N LEU A 15 -5.47 -15.40 -47.32
CA LEU A 15 -6.16 -15.64 -46.07
C LEU A 15 -5.99 -14.39 -45.20
N ALA A 16 -7.07 -13.66 -44.96
CA ALA A 16 -7.18 -12.75 -43.84
C ALA A 16 -8.11 -13.40 -42.82
N VAL A 17 -7.54 -13.91 -41.73
CA VAL A 17 -8.30 -14.33 -40.55
C VAL A 17 -8.62 -13.05 -39.79
N ILE A 18 -9.83 -12.53 -39.99
CA ILE A 18 -10.51 -11.68 -39.02
C ILE A 18 -11.81 -12.42 -38.71
N ALA A 19 -11.97 -12.85 -37.46
CA ALA A 19 -13.18 -13.49 -36.99
C ALA A 19 -14.37 -12.53 -37.17
N GLY A 20 -15.42 -13.03 -37.85
CA GLY A 20 -16.77 -12.48 -37.77
C GLY A 20 -17.23 -11.62 -38.94
N GLY A 21 -17.74 -12.26 -40.01
CA GLY A 21 -18.69 -11.62 -40.94
C GLY A 21 -18.39 -11.83 -42.42
N VAL A 22 -18.85 -12.96 -42.99
CA VAL A 22 -18.89 -13.15 -44.45
C VAL A 22 -20.11 -12.42 -45.01
N VAL A 23 -19.88 -11.39 -45.82
CA VAL A 23 -20.90 -10.86 -46.75
C VAL A 23 -20.36 -11.04 -48.17
N GLN A 24 -21.01 -11.91 -48.95
CA GLN A 24 -20.74 -12.05 -50.38
C GLN A 24 -21.27 -10.84 -51.13
N TYR A 25 -20.40 -10.16 -51.88
CA TYR A 25 -20.82 -9.20 -52.91
C TYR A 25 -20.30 -9.65 -54.28
N SER A 26 -21.21 -10.05 -55.16
CA SER A 26 -20.94 -10.24 -56.59
C SER A 26 -21.22 -8.92 -57.30
N GLY A 27 -20.16 -8.21 -57.71
CA GLY A 27 -20.26 -6.96 -58.48
C GLY A 27 -19.17 -6.87 -59.54
N VAL A 28 -19.59 -6.71 -60.79
CA VAL A 28 -18.71 -6.51 -61.96
C VAL A 28 -18.18 -5.07 -61.94
N LEU A 29 -16.86 -4.88 -61.81
CA LEU A 29 -16.22 -3.57 -61.99
C LEU A 29 -15.48 -3.53 -63.32
N LYS A 30 -15.89 -2.57 -64.16
CA LYS A 30 -15.20 -2.18 -65.39
C LYS A 30 -13.91 -1.45 -65.04
N ASP A 31 -12.89 -1.77 -65.82
CA ASP A 31 -11.55 -1.19 -65.80
C ASP A 31 -11.61 0.33 -66.04
N THR A 32 -11.44 1.11 -64.98
CA THR A 32 -11.07 2.53 -65.06
C THR A 32 -9.91 2.74 -64.12
N GLY A 33 -8.70 2.78 -64.68
CA GLY A 33 -7.47 3.01 -63.95
C GLY A 33 -7.45 4.37 -63.29
N VAL A 34 -7.61 4.37 -61.97
CA VAL A 34 -6.88 5.17 -60.96
C VAL A 34 -7.00 4.37 -59.66
N PHE A 35 -5.90 3.84 -59.13
CA PHE A 35 -5.89 3.27 -57.78
C PHE A 35 -5.90 4.42 -56.77
N PRO A 36 -6.90 4.56 -55.89
CA PRO A 36 -6.75 5.41 -54.71
C PRO A 36 -5.69 4.79 -53.80
N GLU A 37 -4.85 5.64 -53.21
CA GLU A 37 -3.83 5.25 -52.23
C GLU A 37 -4.39 4.25 -51.22
N LYS A 38 -3.73 3.10 -51.11
CA LYS A 38 -3.90 2.19 -49.98
C LYS A 38 -3.64 2.98 -48.70
N ILE A 39 -4.69 3.29 -47.95
CA ILE A 39 -4.55 3.51 -46.51
C ILE A 39 -4.19 2.15 -45.92
N THR A 40 -2.90 1.87 -45.92
CA THR A 40 -2.34 0.78 -45.13
C THR A 40 -2.34 1.33 -43.71
N ASN A 41 -3.35 0.98 -42.92
CA ASN A 41 -3.29 1.20 -41.48
C ASN A 41 -2.15 0.34 -40.94
N GLN A 42 -0.96 0.91 -40.87
CA GLN A 42 0.16 0.33 -40.13
C GLN A 42 -0.19 0.49 -38.65
N ILE A 43 -0.76 -0.56 -38.06
CA ILE A 43 -0.84 -0.65 -36.62
C ILE A 43 0.57 -0.97 -36.14
N SER A 44 1.19 -0.07 -35.39
CA SER A 44 2.42 -0.39 -34.65
C SER A 44 2.06 -0.84 -33.25
N VAL A 45 2.84 -1.79 -32.74
CA VAL A 45 2.68 -2.39 -31.42
C VAL A 45 3.95 -2.11 -30.63
N GLU A 46 3.81 -1.52 -29.45
CA GLU A 46 4.92 -1.23 -28.55
C GLU A 46 4.61 -1.78 -27.17
N GLN A 47 5.53 -2.56 -26.59
CA GLN A 47 5.43 -3.04 -25.22
C GLN A 47 6.29 -2.15 -24.33
N LYS A 48 5.70 -1.65 -23.25
CA LYS A 48 6.37 -0.80 -22.26
C LYS A 48 6.27 -1.44 -20.88
N ASN A 49 7.28 -1.15 -20.07
CA ASN A 49 7.39 -1.64 -18.70
C ASN A 49 7.12 -0.48 -17.75
N ALA A 50 6.10 -0.61 -16.90
CA ALA A 50 5.90 0.30 -15.79
C ALA A 50 6.41 -0.42 -14.53
N LYS A 51 7.64 -0.07 -14.11
CA LYS A 51 8.11 -0.52 -12.81
C LYS A 51 7.23 0.16 -11.75
N ALA A 52 6.66 -0.62 -10.84
CA ALA A 52 6.24 -0.05 -9.56
C ALA A 52 7.53 0.47 -8.91
N GLU A 53 7.64 1.78 -8.68
CA GLU A 53 8.86 2.40 -8.14
C GLU A 53 9.19 1.95 -6.70
N THR A 54 8.41 1.04 -6.12
CA THR A 54 8.70 0.35 -4.85
C THR A 54 9.43 -1.00 -5.01
N TYR A 55 9.57 -1.54 -6.22
CA TYR A 55 10.20 -2.85 -6.43
C TYR A 55 11.68 -2.74 -6.83
N SER A 56 12.59 -2.76 -5.84
CA SER A 56 14.05 -2.90 -6.05
C SER A 56 14.52 -4.35 -5.88
N GLY A 57 13.81 -5.31 -6.49
CA GLY A 57 14.26 -6.69 -6.61
C GLY A 57 14.84 -6.96 -7.99
N THR A 58 16.06 -7.50 -8.07
CA THR A 58 16.65 -8.03 -9.31
C THR A 58 15.83 -9.22 -9.81
N ALA A 59 15.18 -9.07 -10.96
CA ALA A 59 14.53 -10.17 -11.66
C ALA A 59 15.58 -10.93 -12.50
N GLU A 60 15.81 -12.21 -12.17
CA GLU A 60 16.48 -13.13 -13.09
C GLU A 60 15.50 -13.56 -14.18
N GLU A 61 15.98 -13.51 -15.41
CA GLU A 61 15.25 -13.79 -16.65
C GLU A 61 14.99 -15.29 -16.79
N GLN A 62 13.73 -15.72 -16.60
CA GLN A 62 13.28 -17.04 -17.05
C GLN A 62 12.20 -16.91 -18.11
N THR A 63 12.52 -17.47 -19.28
CA THR A 63 11.70 -17.50 -20.48
C THR A 63 10.58 -18.53 -20.30
N ALA A 64 9.34 -18.08 -20.12
CA ALA A 64 8.17 -18.96 -20.10
C ALA A 64 7.44 -18.96 -21.45
N LYS A 65 7.17 -20.17 -21.95
CA LYS A 65 6.44 -20.45 -23.20
C LYS A 65 4.95 -20.16 -23.01
N SER A 66 4.39 -19.31 -23.85
CA SER A 66 2.96 -19.03 -23.94
C SER A 66 2.19 -20.23 -24.50
N THR A 67 1.14 -20.64 -23.78
CA THR A 67 0.08 -21.49 -24.32
C THR A 67 -1.22 -20.71 -24.12
N GLU A 68 -1.84 -20.29 -25.23
CA GLU A 68 -3.13 -19.62 -25.23
C GLU A 68 -4.21 -20.60 -24.74
N ILE A 69 -4.84 -20.29 -23.61
CA ILE A 69 -6.15 -20.81 -23.25
C ILE A 69 -7.06 -19.60 -23.12
N SER A 70 -8.00 -19.50 -24.05
CA SER A 70 -9.13 -18.59 -23.98
C SER A 70 -10.14 -19.20 -23.02
N THR A 71 -10.47 -18.49 -21.96
CA THR A 71 -11.69 -18.73 -21.18
C THR A 71 -12.56 -17.48 -21.23
N GLU A 72 -13.80 -17.71 -21.62
CA GLU A 72 -14.87 -16.73 -21.77
C GLU A 72 -15.15 -15.99 -20.44
N ASN A 73 -15.62 -14.75 -20.57
CA ASN A 73 -15.89 -13.77 -19.50
C ASN A 73 -16.72 -14.31 -18.33
N GLU A 74 -16.07 -14.76 -17.25
CA GLU A 74 -16.66 -14.81 -15.90
C GLU A 74 -16.31 -13.57 -15.05
N THR A 75 -15.57 -12.61 -15.61
CA THR A 75 -14.92 -11.51 -14.86
C THR A 75 -15.77 -10.26 -14.62
N ALA A 76 -16.98 -10.17 -15.18
CA ALA A 76 -17.80 -8.94 -15.10
C ALA A 76 -18.56 -8.73 -13.77
N ASP A 77 -18.74 -9.78 -12.96
CA ASP A 77 -19.61 -9.76 -11.76
C ASP A 77 -18.85 -9.69 -10.43
N THR A 78 -17.51 -9.62 -10.42
CA THR A 78 -16.75 -9.46 -9.17
C THR A 78 -16.94 -8.05 -8.61
N GLU A 79 -17.53 -7.97 -7.42
CA GLU A 79 -17.63 -6.73 -6.65
C GLU A 79 -16.23 -6.20 -6.31
N VAL A 80 -16.01 -4.92 -6.59
CA VAL A 80 -14.72 -4.26 -6.33
C VAL A 80 -14.87 -3.49 -5.00
N PRO A 81 -14.19 -3.90 -3.92
CA PRO A 81 -14.18 -3.11 -2.71
C PRO A 81 -13.46 -1.79 -2.99
N HIS A 82 -14.13 -0.66 -2.80
CA HIS A 82 -13.56 0.66 -3.04
C HIS A 82 -12.95 1.21 -1.74
N GLY A 83 -11.70 1.68 -1.82
CA GLY A 83 -10.99 2.30 -0.71
C GLY A 83 -10.89 3.82 -0.85
N TYR A 84 -9.98 4.42 -0.07
CA TYR A 84 -9.78 5.87 -0.07
C TYR A 84 -9.23 6.38 -1.41
N ALA A 85 -8.23 5.70 -1.98
CA ALA A 85 -7.60 6.15 -3.20
C ALA A 85 -8.62 6.19 -4.34
N TYR A 86 -9.48 5.19 -4.45
CA TYR A 86 -10.60 5.17 -5.40
C TYR A 86 -11.44 6.45 -5.34
N GLU A 87 -11.80 6.93 -4.14
CA GLU A 87 -12.63 8.13 -4.00
C GLU A 87 -11.97 9.43 -4.49
N THR A 88 -10.64 9.44 -4.60
CA THR A 88 -9.88 10.58 -5.12
C THR A 88 -9.80 10.61 -6.66
N LEU A 89 -10.27 9.56 -7.33
CA LEU A 89 -10.12 9.38 -8.78
C LEU A 89 -11.23 10.07 -9.59
N THR A 90 -10.87 10.48 -10.81
CA THR A 90 -11.85 10.91 -11.81
C THR A 90 -12.73 9.74 -12.27
N ALA A 91 -13.88 10.01 -12.90
CA ALA A 91 -14.78 8.94 -13.38
C ALA A 91 -14.10 7.96 -14.36
N GLU A 92 -13.21 8.46 -15.24
CA GLU A 92 -12.42 7.61 -16.14
C GLU A 92 -11.45 6.74 -15.34
N GLN A 93 -10.71 7.33 -14.40
CA GLN A 93 -9.77 6.60 -13.55
C GLN A 93 -10.45 5.55 -12.66
N LYS A 94 -11.65 5.85 -12.13
CA LYS A 94 -12.48 4.88 -11.38
C LYS A 94 -12.86 3.67 -12.24
N THR A 95 -13.22 3.90 -13.51
CA THR A 95 -13.53 2.80 -14.45
C THR A 95 -12.30 1.91 -14.68
N VAL A 96 -11.13 2.52 -14.91
CA VAL A 96 -9.90 1.76 -15.15
C VAL A 96 -9.38 1.09 -13.87
N TYR A 97 -9.57 1.69 -12.69
CA TYR A 97 -9.27 1.07 -11.39
C TYR A 97 -10.00 -0.26 -11.25
N ASP A 98 -11.30 -0.24 -11.52
CA ASP A 98 -12.21 -1.37 -11.47
C ASP A 98 -11.78 -2.49 -12.44
N GLU A 99 -11.38 -2.12 -13.66
CA GLU A 99 -10.82 -3.07 -14.64
C GLU A 99 -9.50 -3.69 -14.15
N VAL A 100 -8.56 -2.86 -13.69
CA VAL A 100 -7.25 -3.29 -13.20
C VAL A 100 -7.39 -4.25 -12.02
N TYR A 101 -8.25 -3.93 -11.05
CA TYR A 101 -8.52 -4.78 -9.90
C TYR A 101 -9.05 -6.16 -10.32
N ARG A 102 -10.07 -6.18 -11.19
CA ARG A 102 -10.67 -7.43 -11.66
C ARG A 102 -9.66 -8.28 -12.45
N ILE A 103 -8.85 -7.66 -13.30
CA ILE A 103 -7.78 -8.35 -14.06
C ILE A 103 -6.77 -8.99 -13.10
N ILE A 104 -6.33 -8.27 -12.08
CA ILE A 104 -5.38 -8.77 -11.06
C ILE A 104 -5.98 -9.92 -10.25
N LEU A 105 -7.23 -9.81 -9.80
CA LEU A 105 -7.92 -10.89 -9.07
C LEU A 105 -8.17 -12.12 -9.94
N ALA A 106 -8.52 -11.92 -11.20
CA ALA A 106 -8.71 -12.97 -12.19
C ALA A 106 -7.39 -13.66 -12.55
N HIS A 107 -6.25 -13.06 -12.22
CA HIS A 107 -4.92 -13.57 -12.58
C HIS A 107 -4.74 -13.62 -14.11
N ASP A 108 -5.40 -12.71 -14.84
CA ASP A 108 -5.33 -12.64 -16.29
C ASP A 108 -3.99 -12.02 -16.72
N SER A 109 -3.38 -12.55 -17.78
CA SER A 109 -2.02 -12.18 -18.19
C SER A 109 -1.95 -10.94 -19.10
N LYS A 110 -3.00 -10.69 -19.89
CA LYS A 110 -3.07 -9.57 -20.82
C LYS A 110 -4.51 -9.27 -21.19
N VAL A 111 -5.02 -8.12 -20.80
CA VAL A 111 -6.42 -7.71 -21.03
C VAL A 111 -6.47 -6.27 -21.49
N LYS A 112 -7.32 -5.99 -22.49
CA LYS A 112 -7.57 -4.62 -22.95
C LYS A 112 -8.27 -3.82 -21.85
N VAL A 113 -7.75 -2.62 -21.56
CA VAL A 113 -8.40 -1.63 -20.68
C VAL A 113 -9.15 -0.58 -21.50
N SER A 114 -10.11 0.09 -20.86
CA SER A 114 -10.95 1.11 -21.50
C SER A 114 -10.20 2.38 -21.89
N THR A 115 -9.11 2.71 -21.20
CA THR A 115 -8.31 3.92 -21.48
C THR A 115 -7.24 3.70 -22.55
N CYS A 116 -6.89 4.78 -23.24
CA CYS A 116 -5.71 4.86 -24.10
C CYS A 116 -4.64 5.81 -23.53
N ASP A 117 -4.85 6.34 -22.32
CA ASP A 117 -3.92 7.24 -21.62
C ASP A 117 -3.12 6.44 -20.57
N GLU A 118 -1.80 6.42 -20.75
CA GLU A 118 -0.85 5.74 -19.85
C GLU A 118 -0.96 6.27 -18.41
N LYS A 119 -1.21 7.57 -18.23
CA LYS A 119 -1.29 8.20 -16.91
C LYS A 119 -2.56 7.80 -16.17
N VAL A 120 -3.65 7.57 -16.90
CA VAL A 120 -4.90 7.06 -16.32
C VAL A 120 -4.69 5.63 -15.83
N LEU A 121 -4.03 4.79 -16.66
CA LEU A 121 -3.69 3.41 -16.27
C LEU A 121 -2.74 3.38 -15.06
N GLU A 122 -1.69 4.20 -15.06
CA GLU A 122 -0.75 4.28 -13.95
C GLU A 122 -1.44 4.72 -12.66
N LYS A 123 -2.24 5.78 -12.70
CA LYS A 123 -2.96 6.30 -11.53
C LYS A 123 -3.95 5.26 -10.99
N ALA A 124 -4.68 4.57 -11.87
CA ALA A 124 -5.59 3.49 -11.51
C ALA A 124 -4.85 2.34 -10.82
N TYR A 125 -3.77 1.84 -11.43
CA TYR A 125 -2.95 0.77 -10.87
C TYR A 125 -2.38 1.13 -9.50
N ARG A 126 -1.74 2.30 -9.36
CA ARG A 126 -1.18 2.74 -8.08
C ARG A 126 -2.26 2.84 -7.00
N SER A 127 -3.46 3.31 -7.36
CA SER A 127 -4.58 3.42 -6.42
C SER A 127 -5.09 2.03 -6.00
N VAL A 128 -5.19 1.06 -6.91
CA VAL A 128 -5.55 -0.32 -6.60
C VAL A 128 -4.57 -0.93 -5.59
N ILE A 129 -3.26 -0.79 -5.81
CA ILE A 129 -2.26 -1.34 -4.89
C ILE A 129 -2.30 -0.62 -3.53
N ALA A 130 -2.58 0.68 -3.50
CA ALA A 130 -2.66 1.44 -2.26
C ALA A 130 -3.89 1.10 -1.39
N ASP A 131 -5.04 0.88 -2.02
CA ASP A 131 -6.31 0.50 -1.35
C ASP A 131 -6.37 -1.00 -1.01
N HIS A 132 -5.43 -1.81 -1.52
CA HIS A 132 -5.47 -3.27 -1.37
C HIS A 132 -4.08 -3.86 -1.05
N GLY A 133 -3.61 -3.61 0.17
CA GLY A 133 -2.36 -4.19 0.71
C GLY A 133 -2.34 -5.73 0.75
N GLY A 134 -3.50 -6.38 0.58
CA GLY A 134 -3.62 -7.82 0.43
C GLY A 134 -3.14 -8.39 -0.92
N ILE A 135 -2.89 -7.57 -1.93
CA ILE A 135 -2.41 -8.02 -3.25
C ILE A 135 -0.91 -8.31 -3.18
N PHE A 136 -0.54 -9.53 -2.77
CA PHE A 136 0.86 -9.95 -2.61
C PHE A 136 1.48 -10.65 -3.83
N TRP A 137 0.67 -10.99 -4.84
CA TRP A 137 1.11 -11.79 -6.00
C TRP A 137 1.48 -10.95 -7.22
N VAL A 138 1.55 -9.62 -7.09
CA VAL A 138 1.86 -8.67 -8.18
C VAL A 138 3.06 -7.81 -7.80
N SER A 139 4.04 -7.68 -8.69
CA SER A 139 5.24 -6.83 -8.47
C SER A 139 5.24 -5.54 -9.31
N GLY A 140 4.27 -5.37 -10.19
CA GLY A 140 4.23 -4.28 -11.17
C GLY A 140 3.32 -4.65 -12.34
N TYR A 141 3.49 -3.94 -13.45
CA TYR A 141 2.81 -4.28 -14.69
C TYR A 141 3.61 -3.88 -15.92
N ASN A 142 3.30 -4.53 -17.03
CA ASN A 142 3.65 -4.08 -18.36
C ASN A 142 2.37 -3.70 -19.10
N TYR A 143 2.50 -2.98 -20.19
CA TYR A 143 1.37 -2.73 -21.07
C TYR A 143 1.78 -2.72 -22.53
N THR A 144 0.87 -3.15 -23.40
CA THR A 144 1.04 -3.11 -24.85
C THR A 144 0.18 -2.01 -25.43
N GLN A 145 0.80 -1.09 -26.17
CA GLN A 145 0.09 -0.05 -26.90
C GLN A 145 -0.09 -0.44 -28.36
N TYR A 146 -1.27 -0.16 -28.87
CA TYR A 146 -1.59 -0.28 -30.29
C TYR A 146 -1.81 1.12 -30.82
N THR A 147 -1.07 1.49 -31.86
CA THR A 147 -1.19 2.83 -32.47
C THR A 147 -1.64 2.76 -33.91
N MET A 148 -2.40 3.75 -34.36
CA MET A 148 -2.68 3.99 -35.76
C MET A 148 -2.05 5.34 -36.14
N GLY A 149 -0.92 5.29 -36.83
CA GLY A 149 -0.10 6.48 -37.07
C GLY A 149 0.54 6.98 -35.76
N LYS A 150 0.18 8.19 -35.32
CA LYS A 150 0.65 8.78 -34.05
C LYS A 150 -0.35 8.66 -32.90
N LYS A 151 -1.53 8.08 -33.13
CA LYS A 151 -2.60 8.00 -32.14
C LYS A 151 -2.62 6.62 -31.50
N ILE A 152 -2.56 6.56 -30.18
CA ILE A 152 -2.83 5.33 -29.42
C ILE A 152 -4.33 5.02 -29.53
N VAL A 153 -4.67 3.80 -29.90
CA VAL A 153 -6.05 3.33 -30.11
C VAL A 153 -6.46 2.20 -29.17
N SER A 154 -5.51 1.57 -28.48
CA SER A 154 -5.77 0.56 -27.46
C SER A 154 -4.56 0.42 -26.54
N ILE A 155 -4.82 0.12 -25.27
CA ILE A 155 -3.83 -0.36 -24.31
C ILE A 155 -4.30 -1.70 -23.76
N ASP A 156 -3.40 -2.68 -23.78
CA ASP A 156 -3.58 -3.92 -23.04
C ASP A 156 -2.72 -3.88 -21.78
N PHE A 157 -3.35 -4.09 -20.63
CA PHE A 157 -2.72 -4.17 -19.32
C PHE A 157 -2.26 -5.60 -19.04
N SER A 158 -1.03 -5.75 -18.56
CA SER A 158 -0.40 -7.04 -18.29
C SER A 158 0.30 -7.01 -16.92
N PRO A 159 -0.38 -7.42 -15.84
CA PRO A 159 0.24 -7.54 -14.51
C PRO A 159 1.48 -8.43 -14.51
N SER A 160 2.47 -8.05 -13.71
CA SER A 160 3.68 -8.83 -13.48
C SER A 160 3.49 -9.71 -12.25
N TYR A 161 2.97 -10.93 -12.45
CA TYR A 161 2.74 -11.87 -11.36
C TYR A 161 4.05 -12.50 -10.85
N THR A 162 4.17 -12.62 -9.53
CA THR A 162 5.33 -13.25 -8.86
C THR A 162 5.13 -14.73 -8.57
N MET A 163 3.92 -15.24 -8.80
CA MET A 163 3.53 -16.62 -8.51
C MET A 163 2.32 -17.03 -9.36
N GLU A 164 2.15 -18.34 -9.49
CA GLU A 164 0.97 -18.93 -10.16
C GLU A 164 -0.29 -18.83 -9.29
N ARG A 165 -1.47 -18.87 -9.91
CA ARG A 165 -2.76 -18.79 -9.20
C ARG A 165 -2.91 -19.84 -8.09
N THR A 166 -2.45 -21.07 -8.33
CA THR A 166 -2.53 -22.14 -7.32
C THR A 166 -1.61 -21.89 -6.12
N GLU A 167 -0.48 -21.24 -6.35
CA GLU A 167 0.45 -20.85 -5.27
C GLU A 167 -0.11 -19.67 -4.48
N ARG A 168 -0.66 -18.66 -5.17
CA ARG A 168 -1.40 -17.55 -4.56
C ARG A 168 -2.49 -18.06 -3.63
N ASP A 169 -3.36 -18.97 -4.10
CA ASP A 169 -4.46 -19.52 -3.30
C ASP A 169 -3.96 -20.37 -2.12
N SER A 170 -2.78 -20.98 -2.24
CA SER A 170 -2.11 -21.68 -1.13
C SER A 170 -1.62 -20.70 -0.06
N TYR A 171 -0.96 -19.61 -0.45
CA TYR A 171 -0.54 -18.55 0.46
C TYR A 171 -1.71 -17.87 1.13
N GLN A 172 -2.77 -17.53 0.39
CA GLN A 172 -3.96 -16.87 0.92
C GLN A 172 -4.57 -17.69 2.06
N ARG A 173 -4.79 -19.00 1.89
CA ARG A 173 -5.33 -19.86 2.96
C ARG A 173 -4.47 -19.87 4.23
N ARG A 174 -3.14 -19.81 4.09
CA ARG A 174 -2.22 -19.75 5.24
C ARG A 174 -2.28 -18.39 5.93
N ILE A 175 -2.37 -17.32 5.14
CA ILE A 175 -2.54 -15.95 5.63
C ILE A 175 -3.86 -15.84 6.39
N ASP A 176 -4.97 -16.30 5.82
CA ASP A 176 -6.31 -16.26 6.41
C ASP A 176 -6.30 -16.93 7.80
N ALA A 177 -5.70 -18.13 7.93
CA ALA A 177 -5.61 -18.82 9.21
C ALA A 177 -4.84 -18.03 10.28
N VAL A 178 -3.78 -17.30 9.89
CA VAL A 178 -3.02 -16.44 10.81
C VAL A 178 -3.83 -15.20 11.16
N VAL A 179 -4.43 -14.56 10.16
CA VAL A 179 -5.23 -13.34 10.31
C VAL A 179 -6.46 -13.58 11.19
N ASP A 180 -7.18 -14.68 10.98
CA ASP A 180 -8.29 -15.10 11.85
C ASP A 180 -7.83 -15.26 13.30
N SER A 181 -6.65 -15.85 13.52
CA SER A 181 -6.09 -15.99 14.87
C SER A 181 -5.74 -14.66 15.52
N ILE A 182 -5.33 -13.66 14.73
CA ILE A 182 -5.05 -12.30 15.21
C ILE A 182 -6.36 -11.62 15.58
N LEU A 183 -7.27 -11.52 14.59
CA LEU A 183 -8.52 -10.77 14.71
C LEU A 183 -9.50 -11.37 15.72
N LYS A 184 -9.37 -12.66 16.07
CA LYS A 184 -10.15 -13.29 17.16
C LYS A 184 -9.98 -12.59 18.52
N ASN A 185 -8.87 -11.89 18.75
CA ASN A 185 -8.64 -11.16 20.00
C ASN A 185 -9.18 -9.72 19.97
N VAL A 186 -9.74 -9.28 18.84
CA VAL A 186 -10.41 -7.99 18.74
C VAL A 186 -11.83 -8.14 19.25
N ASP A 187 -12.20 -7.35 20.26
CA ASP A 187 -13.58 -7.31 20.72
C ASP A 187 -14.45 -6.59 19.67
N PRO A 188 -15.53 -7.20 19.17
CA PRO A 188 -16.41 -6.57 18.20
C PRO A 188 -17.03 -5.25 18.68
N SER A 189 -17.13 -5.04 19.99
CA SER A 189 -17.68 -3.81 20.61
C SER A 189 -16.70 -2.64 20.68
N TRP A 190 -15.41 -2.87 20.38
CA TRP A 190 -14.41 -1.81 20.33
C TRP A 190 -14.71 -0.77 19.23
N GLY A 191 -14.39 0.49 19.53
CA GLY A 191 -14.39 1.57 18.55
C GLY A 191 -13.22 1.48 17.59
N ASP A 192 -13.12 2.43 16.68
CA ASP A 192 -12.07 2.41 15.65
C ASP A 192 -10.68 2.59 16.29
N TYR A 193 -10.57 3.47 17.29
CA TYR A 193 -9.34 3.70 18.04
C TYR A 193 -8.79 2.40 18.66
N GLU A 194 -9.59 1.67 19.46
CA GLU A 194 -9.11 0.48 20.15
C GLU A 194 -8.73 -0.64 19.17
N LYS A 195 -9.50 -0.79 18.08
CA LYS A 195 -9.21 -1.74 17.00
C LYS A 195 -7.90 -1.40 16.29
N ALA A 196 -7.71 -0.13 15.92
CA ALA A 196 -6.50 0.31 15.24
C ALA A 196 -5.27 0.19 16.15
N LYS A 197 -5.41 0.56 17.43
CA LYS A 197 -4.35 0.42 18.43
C LYS A 197 -3.93 -1.04 18.58
N TYR A 198 -4.88 -1.97 18.67
CA TYR A 198 -4.59 -3.41 18.70
C TYR A 198 -3.78 -3.87 17.48
N VAL A 199 -4.18 -3.46 16.27
CA VAL A 199 -3.46 -3.80 15.03
C VAL A 199 -2.04 -3.24 15.05
N PHE A 200 -1.88 -1.98 15.45
CA PHE A 200 -0.60 -1.30 15.56
C PHE A 200 0.35 -2.02 16.53
N GLU A 201 -0.12 -2.26 17.77
CA GLU A 201 0.63 -2.96 18.82
C GLU A 201 0.99 -4.40 18.40
N TYR A 202 0.04 -5.13 17.82
CA TYR A 202 0.29 -6.50 17.38
C TYR A 202 1.40 -6.54 16.35
N LEU A 203 1.31 -5.73 15.29
CA LEU A 203 2.31 -5.73 14.22
C LEU A 203 3.66 -5.22 14.72
N ALA A 204 3.70 -4.09 15.43
CA ALA A 204 4.95 -3.51 15.94
C ALA A 204 5.65 -4.41 16.99
N GLY A 205 4.89 -5.19 17.76
CA GLY A 205 5.42 -6.09 18.78
C GLY A 205 5.74 -7.51 18.32
N ASN A 206 5.17 -7.98 17.20
CA ASN A 206 5.28 -9.39 16.77
C ASN A 206 5.94 -9.58 15.40
N VAL A 207 6.36 -8.51 14.74
CA VAL A 207 7.02 -8.56 13.44
C VAL A 207 8.39 -7.90 13.59
N GLU A 208 9.43 -8.48 12.99
CA GLU A 208 10.78 -7.93 12.99
C GLU A 208 11.00 -7.11 11.72
N TYR A 209 11.64 -5.93 11.85
CA TYR A 209 12.10 -5.20 10.68
C TYR A 209 13.35 -5.87 10.12
N GLN A 210 13.30 -6.37 8.88
CA GLN A 210 14.44 -7.04 8.25
C GLN A 210 14.48 -6.80 6.74
N MET A 211 15.58 -6.20 6.28
CA MET A 211 15.89 -6.03 4.86
C MET A 211 16.43 -7.31 4.23
N GLY A 212 16.22 -7.48 2.92
CA GLY A 212 16.85 -8.54 2.12
C GLY A 212 16.28 -9.95 2.34
N THR A 213 15.10 -10.07 2.97
CA THR A 213 14.38 -11.35 3.11
C THR A 213 13.44 -11.58 1.91
N GLU A 214 13.03 -12.83 1.71
CA GLU A 214 12.10 -13.19 0.64
C GLU A 214 10.72 -12.56 0.88
N GLN A 215 10.09 -12.02 -0.18
CA GLN A 215 8.75 -11.41 -0.14
C GLN A 215 8.61 -10.25 0.87
N ASN A 216 9.72 -9.61 1.27
CA ASN A 216 9.79 -8.71 2.43
C ASN A 216 8.99 -7.40 2.33
N GLN A 217 8.29 -7.15 1.22
CA GLN A 217 7.46 -5.98 0.98
C GLN A 217 5.96 -6.27 0.95
N ASN A 218 5.52 -7.51 1.23
CA ASN A 218 4.11 -7.88 1.19
C ASN A 218 3.68 -8.69 2.41
N ILE A 219 2.37 -8.95 2.50
CA ILE A 219 1.75 -9.56 3.67
C ILE A 219 2.18 -11.01 3.94
N ILE A 220 2.78 -11.74 2.98
CA ILE A 220 3.38 -13.06 3.23
C ILE A 220 4.48 -12.92 4.28
N SER A 221 5.38 -11.94 4.08
CA SER A 221 6.51 -11.73 4.98
C SER A 221 6.09 -11.32 6.40
N VAL A 222 4.94 -10.66 6.53
CA VAL A 222 4.37 -10.24 7.81
C VAL A 222 3.70 -11.41 8.52
N PHE A 223 2.75 -12.07 7.86
CA PHE A 223 1.90 -13.05 8.53
C PHE A 223 2.57 -14.42 8.65
N LEU A 224 3.38 -14.82 7.68
CA LEU A 224 4.00 -16.15 7.66
C LEU A 224 5.46 -16.14 8.13
N ASN A 225 6.23 -15.11 7.79
CA ASN A 225 7.67 -15.08 8.10
C ASN A 225 8.00 -14.20 9.32
N LYS A 226 7.09 -13.31 9.73
CA LYS A 226 7.24 -12.34 10.82
C LYS A 226 8.48 -11.42 10.69
N LYS A 227 8.92 -11.18 9.44
CA LYS A 227 10.14 -10.43 9.10
C LYS A 227 9.90 -9.64 7.81
N THR A 228 9.85 -8.32 7.88
CA THR A 228 9.38 -7.48 6.77
C THR A 228 10.07 -6.10 6.75
N VAL A 229 9.78 -5.30 5.72
CA VAL A 229 10.19 -3.88 5.63
C VAL A 229 8.95 -2.98 5.64
N CYS A 230 9.16 -1.65 5.55
CA CYS A 230 8.10 -0.65 5.66
C CYS A 230 6.86 -0.93 4.79
N GLN A 231 7.07 -1.31 3.53
CA GLN A 231 5.97 -1.65 2.62
C GLN A 231 5.12 -2.84 3.12
N GLY A 232 5.73 -3.87 3.72
CA GLY A 232 4.99 -5.00 4.26
C GLY A 232 4.19 -4.62 5.50
N TYR A 233 4.75 -3.80 6.40
CA TYR A 233 4.01 -3.23 7.54
C TYR A 233 2.81 -2.41 7.09
N ALA A 234 3.00 -1.50 6.12
CA ALA A 234 1.93 -0.65 5.62
C ALA A 234 0.81 -1.46 4.95
N ASN A 235 1.19 -2.47 4.14
CA ASN A 235 0.26 -3.39 3.50
C ASN A 235 -0.54 -4.22 4.52
N ALA A 236 0.12 -4.77 5.54
CA ALA A 236 -0.53 -5.58 6.56
C ALA A 236 -1.45 -4.73 7.47
N THR A 237 -1.03 -3.52 7.80
CA THR A 237 -1.84 -2.55 8.55
C THR A 237 -3.12 -2.24 7.78
N GLN A 238 -2.98 -1.86 6.51
CA GLN A 238 -4.12 -1.57 5.63
C GLN A 238 -5.07 -2.78 5.51
N TYR A 239 -4.50 -3.97 5.33
CA TYR A 239 -5.25 -5.22 5.20
C TYR A 239 -6.06 -5.55 6.46
N LEU A 240 -5.45 -5.52 7.64
CA LEU A 240 -6.13 -5.83 8.91
C LEU A 240 -7.19 -4.79 9.26
N LEU A 241 -6.92 -3.50 9.05
CA LEU A 241 -7.89 -2.43 9.32
C LEU A 241 -9.11 -2.55 8.40
N THR A 242 -8.90 -2.85 7.12
CA THR A 242 -9.99 -3.05 6.16
C THR A 242 -10.89 -4.23 6.58
N LEU A 243 -10.31 -5.34 7.04
CA LEU A 243 -11.08 -6.48 7.58
C LEU A 243 -11.86 -6.13 8.85
N LEU A 244 -11.41 -5.14 9.60
CA LEU A 244 -12.10 -4.59 10.77
C LEU A 244 -13.12 -3.49 10.42
N GLY A 245 -13.30 -3.18 9.14
CA GLY A 245 -14.22 -2.15 8.66
C GLY A 245 -13.69 -0.71 8.80
N ILE A 246 -12.39 -0.54 9.03
CA ILE A 246 -11.74 0.76 9.20
C ILE A 246 -11.09 1.15 7.88
N PRO A 247 -11.52 2.24 7.21
CA PRO A 247 -10.91 2.71 5.98
C PRO A 247 -9.42 3.05 6.18
N ALA A 248 -8.57 2.43 5.37
CA ALA A 248 -7.14 2.67 5.38
C ALA A 248 -6.57 2.56 3.96
N VAL A 249 -5.53 3.34 3.69
CA VAL A 249 -4.79 3.32 2.42
C VAL A 249 -3.29 3.38 2.69
N VAL A 250 -2.51 2.70 1.85
CA VAL A 250 -1.05 2.74 1.91
C VAL A 250 -0.56 4.04 1.26
N VAL A 251 0.30 4.75 1.98
CA VAL A 251 0.96 5.97 1.52
C VAL A 251 2.44 5.66 1.28
N THR A 252 2.97 6.09 0.15
CA THR A 252 4.39 5.98 -0.20
C THR A 252 5.05 7.35 -0.25
N GLY A 253 6.35 7.36 0.00
CA GLY A 253 7.14 8.59 -0.02
C GLY A 253 8.54 8.38 0.53
N THR A 254 9.02 9.35 1.30
CA THR A 254 10.27 9.24 2.03
C THR A 254 10.07 9.51 3.52
N ALA A 255 10.92 8.92 4.35
CA ALA A 255 11.06 9.24 5.75
C ALA A 255 12.56 9.39 6.06
N GLU A 256 12.96 10.53 6.64
CA GLU A 256 14.38 10.88 6.87
C GLU A 256 15.30 10.76 5.64
N GLY A 257 14.73 10.86 4.43
CA GLY A 257 15.46 10.80 3.16
C GLY A 257 15.47 9.43 2.49
N ASP A 258 15.04 8.37 3.16
CA ASP A 258 14.92 7.02 2.60
C ASP A 258 13.51 6.73 2.13
N THR A 259 13.35 5.89 1.09
CA THR A 259 12.03 5.45 0.62
C THR A 259 11.28 4.73 1.74
N HIS A 260 10.03 5.15 1.95
CA HIS A 260 9.22 4.65 3.05
C HIS A 260 7.76 4.50 2.68
N ALA A 261 7.05 3.67 3.45
CA ALA A 261 5.62 3.43 3.32
C ALA A 261 4.96 3.36 4.69
N TRP A 262 3.80 4.00 4.80
CA TRP A 262 2.97 4.09 6.01
C TRP A 262 1.49 4.12 5.62
N ASN A 263 0.59 4.53 6.53
CA ASN A 263 -0.84 4.53 6.27
C ASN A 263 -1.51 5.87 6.58
N LEU A 264 -2.53 6.19 5.78
CA LEU A 264 -3.61 7.10 6.15
C LEU A 264 -4.80 6.22 6.58
N VAL A 265 -5.37 6.52 7.74
CA VAL A 265 -6.46 5.75 8.36
C VAL A 265 -7.59 6.69 8.77
N GLN A 266 -8.84 6.22 8.74
CA GLN A 266 -9.98 6.96 9.26
C GLN A 266 -10.42 6.35 10.59
N LEU A 267 -10.26 7.09 11.69
CA LEU A 267 -10.66 6.68 13.04
C LEU A 267 -11.79 7.58 13.53
N ASP A 268 -12.90 6.98 13.98
CA ASP A 268 -14.07 7.68 14.53
C ASP A 268 -14.54 8.85 13.63
N GLY A 269 -14.41 8.69 12.31
CA GLY A 269 -14.81 9.64 11.28
C GLY A 269 -13.77 10.68 10.84
N ALA A 270 -12.61 10.77 11.50
CA ALA A 270 -11.52 11.69 11.14
C ALA A 270 -10.30 10.96 10.57
N TYR A 271 -9.53 11.65 9.72
CA TYR A 271 -8.33 11.08 9.12
C TYR A 271 -7.08 11.34 9.96
N TYR A 272 -6.25 10.32 10.08
CA TYR A 272 -4.98 10.31 10.79
C TYR A 272 -3.92 9.55 9.99
N PHE A 273 -2.66 9.86 10.25
CA PHE A 273 -1.56 9.02 9.79
C PHE A 273 -1.17 7.99 10.87
N MET A 274 -0.71 6.84 10.39
CA MET A 274 -0.20 5.77 11.22
C MET A 274 1.02 5.13 10.55
N ASP A 275 2.12 4.97 11.28
CA ASP A 275 3.30 4.24 10.82
C ASP A 275 3.69 3.14 11.81
N THR A 276 3.20 1.94 11.52
CA THR A 276 3.46 0.73 12.29
C THR A 276 4.93 0.30 12.25
N THR A 277 5.68 0.69 11.22
CA THR A 277 7.12 0.39 11.11
C THR A 277 7.89 1.14 12.19
N TRP A 278 7.66 2.45 12.32
CA TRP A 278 8.30 3.29 13.33
C TRP A 278 7.66 3.12 14.71
N GLY A 279 6.50 2.47 14.78
CA GLY A 279 5.94 1.90 16.00
C GLY A 279 6.75 0.74 16.59
N ASN A 280 7.47 -0.02 15.75
CA ASN A 280 8.40 -1.04 16.24
C ASN A 280 9.69 -0.35 16.68
N SER A 281 9.93 -0.24 18.00
CA SER A 281 11.10 0.48 18.47
C SER A 281 12.44 -0.18 18.09
N SER A 282 12.48 -1.48 17.73
CA SER A 282 13.71 -2.10 17.24
C SER A 282 14.21 -1.50 15.92
N TYR A 283 13.33 -0.87 15.14
CA TYR A 283 13.68 -0.14 13.92
C TYR A 283 14.48 1.13 14.24
N ASN A 284 14.04 1.93 15.22
CA ASN A 284 14.65 3.22 15.56
C ASN A 284 15.70 3.15 16.70
N ASN A 285 15.65 2.13 17.57
CA ASN A 285 16.36 2.11 18.85
C ASN A 285 17.42 1.00 18.97
N GLY A 286 17.96 0.50 17.86
CA GLY A 286 19.04 -0.50 17.86
C GLY A 286 20.28 -0.15 18.73
N ALA A 287 20.38 1.09 19.22
CA ALA A 287 21.48 1.60 20.05
C ALA A 287 21.13 1.97 21.51
N SER A 288 19.86 2.01 21.96
CA SER A 288 19.52 2.58 23.28
C SER A 288 19.60 1.61 24.47
N GLY A 289 19.84 0.31 24.22
CA GLY A 289 20.03 -0.71 25.27
C GLY A 289 18.78 -1.01 26.12
N MET A 290 17.61 -0.43 25.79
CA MET A 290 16.38 -0.61 26.56
C MET A 290 15.55 -1.84 26.22
N GLY A 291 15.89 -2.58 25.17
CA GLY A 291 15.03 -3.65 24.63
C GLY A 291 13.90 -3.09 23.76
N THR A 292 13.12 -3.98 23.15
CA THR A 292 12.03 -3.62 22.24
C THR A 292 10.80 -3.14 23.03
N PHE A 293 10.18 -2.06 22.58
CA PHE A 293 8.94 -1.49 23.08
C PHE A 293 8.10 -0.95 21.91
N ILE A 294 6.85 -0.59 22.16
CA ILE A 294 5.98 0.01 21.14
C ILE A 294 6.09 1.53 21.22
N ASN A 295 6.44 2.17 20.11
CA ASN A 295 6.58 3.61 20.01
C ASN A 295 5.28 4.24 19.46
N TYR A 296 4.50 4.90 20.31
CA TYR A 296 3.21 5.44 19.89
C TYR A 296 3.28 6.83 19.26
N ASN A 297 4.49 7.37 19.04
CA ASN A 297 4.70 8.65 18.34
C ASN A 297 4.18 8.69 16.91
N TYR A 298 3.83 7.53 16.36
CA TYR A 298 3.36 7.33 15.00
C TYR A 298 1.98 6.68 14.95
N PHE A 299 1.19 6.79 16.04
CA PHE A 299 -0.19 6.33 16.10
C PHE A 299 -1.17 7.52 16.17
N GLY A 300 -2.06 7.62 15.18
CA GLY A 300 -3.12 8.64 15.18
C GLY A 300 -2.57 10.07 15.08
N VAL A 301 -1.62 10.31 14.17
CA VAL A 301 -0.94 11.61 14.07
C VAL A 301 -1.47 12.50 12.96
N THR A 302 -1.36 13.80 13.16
CA THR A 302 -1.75 14.87 12.22
C THR A 302 -0.74 15.01 11.07
N THR A 303 -1.13 15.77 10.04
CA THR A 303 -0.20 16.17 8.96
C THR A 303 1.00 16.92 9.51
N ALA A 304 0.79 17.87 10.43
CA ALA A 304 1.87 18.66 11.01
C ALA A 304 2.90 17.81 11.77
N GLU A 305 2.47 16.70 12.38
CA GLU A 305 3.33 15.80 13.13
C GLU A 305 4.09 14.83 12.24
N ILE A 306 3.40 14.17 11.30
CA ILE A 306 4.05 13.20 10.41
C ILE A 306 5.04 13.90 9.46
N SER A 307 4.73 15.14 9.02
CA SER A 307 5.57 15.91 8.10
C SER A 307 6.90 16.39 8.67
N LYS A 308 7.14 16.21 9.98
CA LYS A 308 8.47 16.45 10.57
C LYS A 308 9.52 15.47 10.04
N THR A 309 9.11 14.22 9.79
CA THR A 309 10.02 13.13 9.38
C THR A 309 9.64 12.53 8.04
N HIS A 310 8.36 12.59 7.64
CA HIS A 310 7.84 11.95 6.44
C HIS A 310 7.40 12.95 5.36
N GLN A 311 7.60 12.58 4.10
CA GLN A 311 7.12 13.33 2.94
C GLN A 311 6.48 12.36 1.94
N ALA A 312 5.16 12.48 1.75
CA ALA A 312 4.45 11.72 0.71
C ALA A 312 4.95 12.12 -0.69
N ASP A 313 5.00 11.15 -1.60
CA ASP A 313 5.47 11.34 -2.99
C ASP A 313 4.44 12.03 -3.92
N GLY A 314 3.23 12.29 -3.43
CA GLY A 314 2.14 12.92 -4.19
C GLY A 314 1.40 11.98 -5.14
N THR A 315 1.67 10.67 -5.09
CA THR A 315 0.95 9.67 -5.89
C THR A 315 -0.52 9.57 -5.49
N LEU A 316 -0.85 9.86 -4.23
CA LEU A 316 -2.20 9.97 -3.70
C LEU A 316 -2.53 11.41 -3.33
N LEU A 317 -3.79 11.81 -3.54
CA LEU A 317 -4.30 13.07 -3.02
C LEU A 317 -4.67 12.81 -1.55
N LEU A 318 -3.85 13.29 -0.63
CA LEU A 318 -4.05 13.11 0.81
C LEU A 318 -4.79 14.31 1.42
N PRO A 319 -5.64 14.11 2.44
CA PRO A 319 -6.29 15.21 3.13
C PRO A 319 -5.32 15.83 4.14
N GLU A 320 -5.60 17.07 4.54
CA GLU A 320 -4.96 17.64 5.72
C GLU A 320 -5.59 17.02 6.98
N CYS A 321 -4.80 16.29 7.76
CA CYS A 321 -5.21 15.65 9.00
C CYS A 321 -4.94 16.59 10.16
N THR A 322 -5.99 17.17 10.76
CA THR A 322 -5.89 18.15 11.86
C THR A 322 -6.51 17.68 13.17
N ALA A 323 -7.27 16.58 13.13
CA ALA A 323 -7.89 16.04 14.32
C ALA A 323 -6.83 15.44 15.25
N THR A 324 -7.03 15.58 16.56
CA THR A 324 -6.13 15.05 17.60
C THR A 324 -6.83 14.08 18.55
N ALA A 325 -8.16 13.93 18.42
CA ALA A 325 -8.98 13.15 19.35
C ALA A 325 -8.51 11.70 19.49
N ASP A 326 -8.12 11.03 18.39
CA ASP A 326 -7.58 9.67 18.38
C ASP A 326 -6.05 9.58 18.31
N ASN A 327 -5.35 10.68 18.59
CA ASN A 327 -3.93 10.61 18.88
C ASN A 327 -3.71 9.79 20.15
N TYR A 328 -2.71 8.90 20.15
CA TYR A 328 -2.46 8.02 21.30
C TYR A 328 -2.35 8.79 22.62
N TYR A 329 -1.51 9.82 22.67
CA TYR A 329 -1.28 10.58 23.91
C TYR A 329 -2.52 11.34 24.37
N VAL A 330 -3.37 11.77 23.44
CA VAL A 330 -4.63 12.42 23.78
C VAL A 330 -5.63 11.42 24.35
N ARG A 331 -5.84 10.27 23.68
CA ARG A 331 -6.78 9.22 24.14
C ARG A 331 -6.39 8.62 25.47
N GLU A 332 -5.10 8.44 25.70
CA GLU A 332 -4.58 7.83 26.92
C GLU A 332 -4.43 8.83 28.06
N GLY A 333 -4.75 10.12 27.86
CA GLY A 333 -4.59 11.16 28.88
C GLY A 333 -3.12 11.46 29.24
N LYS A 334 -2.21 11.25 28.28
CA LYS A 334 -0.76 11.38 28.39
C LYS A 334 -0.18 12.54 27.58
N TYR A 335 -1.04 13.47 27.14
CA TYR A 335 -0.65 14.70 26.44
C TYR A 335 -0.77 15.90 27.38
N ILE A 336 0.39 16.45 27.78
CA ILE A 336 0.51 17.51 28.78
C ILE A 336 0.69 18.85 28.09
N THR A 337 -0.24 19.78 28.34
CA THR A 337 -0.24 21.12 27.73
C THR A 337 0.12 22.25 28.70
N GLU A 338 0.20 21.94 30.00
CA GLU A 338 0.48 22.90 31.06
C GLU A 338 1.37 22.26 32.15
N TRP A 339 2.06 23.08 32.94
CA TRP A 339 2.93 22.58 34.00
C TRP A 339 2.12 22.09 35.20
N GLU A 340 1.96 20.77 35.31
CA GLU A 340 1.25 20.10 36.41
C GLU A 340 2.09 18.93 36.97
N PRO A 341 3.11 19.20 37.81
CA PRO A 341 4.07 18.19 38.22
C PRO A 341 3.43 17.01 38.95
N GLU A 342 2.39 17.24 39.74
CA GLU A 342 1.67 16.17 40.43
C GLU A 342 0.94 15.25 39.46
N VAL A 343 0.34 15.78 38.39
CA VAL A 343 -0.34 14.97 37.36
C VAL A 343 0.68 14.14 36.59
N ILE A 344 1.76 14.78 36.13
CA ILE A 344 2.84 14.11 35.40
C ILE A 344 3.45 12.98 36.25
N GLY A 345 3.77 13.28 37.51
CA GLY A 345 4.32 12.32 38.46
C GLY A 345 3.35 11.17 38.76
N GLN A 346 2.06 11.45 38.91
CA GLN A 346 1.04 10.42 39.14
C GLN A 346 0.87 9.45 37.96
N ILE A 347 1.01 9.91 36.71
CA ILE A 347 0.97 9.03 35.53
C ILE A 347 2.11 8.00 35.62
N TYR A 348 3.36 8.45 35.80
CA TYR A 348 4.50 7.54 35.96
C TYR A 348 4.39 6.66 37.21
N GLY A 349 3.98 7.23 38.34
CA GLY A 349 3.81 6.49 39.59
C GLY A 349 2.73 5.41 39.51
N ALA A 350 1.63 5.67 38.80
CA ALA A 350 0.59 4.67 38.55
C ALA A 350 1.10 3.54 37.67
N ALA A 351 1.80 3.86 36.58
CA ALA A 351 2.41 2.85 35.71
C ALA A 351 3.39 1.96 36.48
N TYR A 352 4.28 2.56 37.28
CA TYR A 352 5.23 1.86 38.12
C TYR A 352 4.55 0.93 39.13
N ARG A 353 3.56 1.43 39.88
CA ARG A 353 2.80 0.61 40.86
C ARG A 353 2.06 -0.56 40.21
N ASN A 354 1.63 -0.40 38.97
CA ASN A 354 0.98 -1.46 38.20
C ASN A 354 1.97 -2.45 37.56
N GLY A 355 3.28 -2.28 37.78
CA GLY A 355 4.32 -3.17 37.28
C GLY A 355 4.68 -2.95 35.81
N ALA A 356 4.37 -1.78 35.25
CA ALA A 356 4.82 -1.43 33.91
C ALA A 356 6.36 -1.35 33.86
N VAL A 357 6.95 -1.80 32.76
CA VAL A 357 8.41 -1.70 32.54
C VAL A 357 8.77 -0.31 32.02
N THR A 358 7.93 0.24 31.14
CA THR A 358 8.10 1.57 30.57
C THR A 358 6.79 2.34 30.65
N GLU A 359 6.89 3.66 30.70
CA GLU A 359 5.77 4.57 30.53
C GLU A 359 6.24 5.85 29.82
N GLU A 360 5.35 6.47 29.07
CA GLU A 360 5.67 7.63 28.22
C GLU A 360 4.65 8.75 28.36
N ILE A 361 5.14 9.99 28.30
CA ILE A 361 4.31 11.20 28.33
C ILE A 361 4.80 12.15 27.24
N ARG A 362 3.84 12.76 26.54
CA ARG A 362 4.10 13.77 25.53
C ARG A 362 3.74 15.15 26.02
N PHE A 363 4.56 16.13 25.68
CA PHE A 363 4.38 17.54 26.06
C PHE A 363 4.04 18.38 24.82
N SER A 364 3.27 19.46 25.01
CA SER A 364 2.86 20.34 23.90
C SER A 364 4.03 21.08 23.26
N ASP A 365 5.09 21.33 24.03
CA ASP A 365 6.28 22.04 23.59
C ASP A 365 7.54 21.61 24.34
N ILE A 366 8.68 22.06 23.82
CA ILE A 366 10.00 21.72 24.34
C ILE A 366 10.28 22.32 25.72
N SER A 367 9.65 23.45 26.07
CA SER A 367 9.85 24.10 27.36
C SER A 367 9.20 23.28 28.48
N LEU A 368 7.98 22.78 28.27
CA LEU A 368 7.32 21.89 29.21
C LEU A 368 8.05 20.54 29.34
N TYR A 369 8.52 20.00 28.22
CA TYR A 369 9.37 18.81 28.22
C TYR A 369 10.63 19.00 29.08
N ASP A 370 11.39 20.08 28.83
CA ASP A 370 12.65 20.34 29.54
C ASP A 370 12.38 20.58 31.05
N GLN A 371 11.26 21.23 31.38
CA GLN A 371 10.82 21.43 32.77
C GLN A 371 10.47 20.11 33.46
N ALA A 372 9.72 19.22 32.79
CA ALA A 372 9.36 17.91 33.33
C ALA A 372 10.58 17.01 33.55
N LYS A 373 11.51 17.02 32.60
CA LYS A 373 12.77 16.28 32.72
C LYS A 373 13.59 16.76 33.91
N ALA A 374 13.77 18.08 34.04
CA ALA A 374 14.53 18.66 35.14
C ALA A 374 13.93 18.26 36.50
N TYR A 375 12.62 18.43 36.65
CA TYR A 375 11.91 18.09 37.89
C TYR A 375 11.96 16.59 38.22
N LEU A 376 11.57 15.72 37.28
CA LEU A 376 11.46 14.28 37.56
C LEU A 376 12.82 13.60 37.69
N ILE A 377 13.77 13.96 36.81
CA ILE A 377 15.02 13.22 36.64
C ILE A 377 16.17 13.93 37.33
N ASP A 378 16.43 15.19 37.00
CA ASP A 378 17.62 15.90 37.49
C ASP A 378 17.49 16.24 38.99
N GLU A 379 16.30 16.66 39.41
CA GLU A 379 15.94 16.94 40.81
C GLU A 379 15.46 15.67 41.56
N GLN A 380 15.33 14.54 40.86
CA GLN A 380 14.93 13.23 41.38
C GLN A 380 13.53 13.15 42.03
N HIS A 381 12.61 14.07 41.70
CA HIS A 381 11.23 14.01 42.20
C HIS A 381 10.45 12.79 41.74
N ILE A 382 10.92 12.03 40.74
CA ILE A 382 10.34 10.72 40.39
C ILE A 382 10.24 9.76 41.58
N ARG A 383 11.14 9.86 42.57
CA ARG A 383 11.13 9.04 43.79
C ARG A 383 9.93 9.31 44.69
N ASP A 384 9.33 10.50 44.57
CA ASP A 384 8.14 10.89 45.34
C ASP A 384 6.89 10.16 44.81
N TYR A 385 6.92 9.71 43.55
CA TYR A 385 5.79 9.05 42.88
C TYR A 385 5.99 7.52 42.73
N CYS A 386 7.23 7.07 42.62
CA CYS A 386 7.62 5.68 42.45
C CYS A 386 8.30 5.13 43.72
N GLU A 387 7.50 4.81 44.73
CA GLU A 387 8.00 4.32 46.03
C GLU A 387 8.85 3.05 45.88
N GLY A 388 10.09 3.08 46.36
CA GLY A 388 10.99 1.93 46.33
C GLY A 388 11.73 1.72 45.01
N ILE A 389 11.65 2.66 44.06
CA ILE A 389 12.37 2.57 42.78
C ILE A 389 13.88 2.43 43.00
N THR A 390 14.46 1.37 42.45
CA THR A 390 15.88 1.02 42.62
C THR A 390 16.76 1.49 41.47
N GLY A 391 16.21 1.60 40.27
CA GLY A 391 16.87 2.17 39.11
C GLY A 391 15.89 2.84 38.16
N LEU A 392 16.39 3.81 37.41
CA LEU A 392 15.65 4.52 36.38
C LEU A 392 16.56 4.73 35.17
N SER A 393 16.02 4.51 33.98
CA SER A 393 16.61 4.95 32.72
C SER A 393 15.53 5.64 31.88
N TYR A 394 15.92 6.46 30.91
CA TYR A 394 14.95 7.21 30.09
C TYR A 394 15.40 7.33 28.63
N ILE A 395 14.42 7.46 27.72
CA ILE A 395 14.61 7.80 26.31
C ILE A 395 13.98 9.17 26.08
N GLU A 396 14.67 9.98 25.28
CA GLU A 396 14.24 11.30 24.86
C GLU A 396 13.86 11.25 23.37
N ASP A 397 12.62 11.60 23.04
CA ASP A 397 12.25 12.01 21.68
C ASP A 397 11.92 13.49 21.70
N ARG A 398 12.96 14.32 21.49
CA ARG A 398 12.82 15.78 21.53
C ARG A 398 12.08 16.35 20.32
N ASP A 399 12.03 15.62 19.21
CA ASP A 399 11.32 16.07 18.01
C ASP A 399 9.80 16.01 18.19
N GLN A 400 9.34 15.06 19.02
CA GLN A 400 7.94 14.91 19.40
C GLN A 400 7.62 15.35 20.83
N ASN A 401 8.61 15.86 21.57
CA ASN A 401 8.52 16.23 22.98
C ASN A 401 8.01 15.08 23.86
N VAL A 402 8.54 13.88 23.69
CA VAL A 402 8.16 12.69 24.46
C VAL A 402 9.28 12.27 25.39
N LEU A 403 8.94 12.11 26.66
CA LEU A 403 9.80 11.52 27.68
C LEU A 403 9.32 10.10 27.95
N ILE A 404 10.20 9.12 27.78
CA ILE A 404 9.91 7.72 28.08
C ILE A 404 10.75 7.31 29.28
N LEU A 405 10.11 6.87 30.36
CA LEU A 405 10.78 6.33 31.53
C LEU A 405 10.75 4.80 31.49
N LYS A 406 11.89 4.19 31.81
CA LYS A 406 12.02 2.75 32.05
C LYS A 406 12.38 2.51 33.51
N PHE A 407 11.49 1.81 34.20
CA PHE A 407 11.61 1.49 35.62
C PHE A 407 12.45 0.21 35.81
N SER A 408 13.22 0.15 36.90
CA SER A 408 14.05 -1.02 37.24
C SER A 408 14.23 -1.27 38.73
#